data_AF-A0A4Q6C8M5-F1
#
_entry.id   AF-A0A4Q6C8M5-F1
#
_cell.length_a   1.000
_cell.length_b   1.000
_cell.length_c   1.000
_cell.angle_alpha   90.00
_cell.angle_beta   90.00
_cell.angle_gamma   90.00
#
_symmetry.space_group_name_H-M   'P 1'
#
loop_
_entity.id
_entity.type
_entity.pdbx_description
1 polymer ?
#
loop_
_entity_poly.entity_id
_entity_poly.type
_entity_poly.pdbx_seq_one_letter_code
_entity_poly.pdbx_strand_id
1 'polypeptide(L)'
;MAASWVAIAASSLPEILRLARPLFTRTPPADNGHQLRMDVIGGQIAELQDAATQNADSIRKLATDMQKTIEVLQAGADLAERRLRRASQLATVATTVAILAFVLAAWALAR
;
A
#
# COMPACT_ATOMS: atom_id res chain seq x y z
N MET A 1 52.38 18.81 -45.21
CA MET A 1 52.98 18.63 -43.86
C MET A 1 52.20 17.64 -42.99
N ALA A 2 51.53 16.62 -43.55
CA ALA A 2 50.70 15.67 -42.78
C ALA A 2 51.41 14.33 -42.46
N ALA A 3 52.68 14.17 -42.88
CA ALA A 3 53.40 12.89 -42.84
C ALA A 3 54.51 12.81 -41.76
N SER A 4 54.81 13.90 -41.04
CA SER A 4 55.90 13.88 -40.05
C SER A 4 55.54 13.06 -38.81
N TRP A 5 54.29 13.14 -38.34
CA TRP A 5 53.85 12.40 -37.15
C TRP A 5 53.75 10.89 -37.40
N VAL A 6 53.38 10.47 -38.62
CA VAL A 6 53.33 9.04 -39.00
C VAL A 6 54.73 8.43 -39.06
N ALA A 7 55.72 9.16 -39.58
CA ALA A 7 57.11 8.68 -39.61
C ALA A 7 57.71 8.54 -38.19
N ILE A 8 57.34 9.44 -37.27
CA ILE A 8 57.73 9.38 -35.85
C ILE A 8 56.99 8.24 -35.13
N ALA A 9 55.71 8.01 -35.43
CA ALA A 9 54.94 6.90 -34.87
C ALA A 9 55.38 5.54 -35.45
N ALA A 10 55.84 5.50 -36.69
CA ALA A 10 56.24 4.27 -37.36
C ALA A 10 57.45 3.59 -36.71
N SER A 11 58.38 4.37 -36.14
CA SER A 11 59.53 3.82 -35.42
C SER A 11 59.14 3.22 -34.05
N SER A 12 58.06 3.69 -33.43
CA SER A 12 57.55 3.20 -32.15
C SER A 12 56.46 2.12 -32.29
N LEU A 13 55.92 1.90 -33.48
CA LEU A 13 54.96 0.82 -33.78
C LEU A 13 55.40 -0.56 -33.25
N PRO A 14 56.65 -1.03 -33.45
CA PRO A 14 57.05 -2.34 -32.96
C PRO A 14 56.99 -2.45 -31.43
N GLU A 15 57.31 -1.37 -30.73
CA GLU A 15 57.33 -1.32 -29.27
C GLU A 15 55.92 -1.22 -28.69
N ILE A 16 55.06 -0.40 -29.29
CA ILE A 16 53.63 -0.32 -28.99
C ILE A 16 52.97 -1.69 -29.19
N LEU A 17 53.26 -2.36 -30.30
CA LEU A 17 52.70 -3.68 -30.59
C LEU A 17 53.23 -4.74 -29.62
N ARG A 18 54.49 -4.64 -29.18
CA ARG A 18 55.09 -5.55 -28.20
C ARG A 18 54.51 -5.35 -26.79
N LEU A 19 54.25 -4.10 -26.40
CA LEU A 19 53.59 -3.73 -25.15
C LEU A 19 52.09 -4.09 -25.15
N ALA A 20 51.43 -3.95 -26.30
CA ALA A 20 50.00 -4.23 -26.45
C ALA A 20 49.69 -5.72 -26.70
N ARG A 21 50.65 -6.52 -27.20
CA ARG A 21 50.47 -7.97 -27.43
C ARG A 21 49.81 -8.71 -26.26
N PRO A 22 50.28 -8.60 -25.00
CA PRO A 22 49.63 -9.27 -23.87
C PRO A 22 48.20 -8.80 -23.59
N LEU A 23 47.80 -7.60 -24.04
CA LEU A 23 46.40 -7.14 -23.91
C LEU A 23 45.48 -7.82 -24.92
N PHE A 24 45.98 -8.16 -26.11
CA PHE A 24 45.20 -8.83 -27.17
C PHE A 24 45.29 -10.36 -27.16
N THR A 25 46.28 -10.94 -26.48
CA THR A 25 46.46 -12.40 -26.39
C THR A 25 46.00 -13.00 -25.06
N ARG A 26 45.57 -12.17 -24.09
CA ARG A 26 44.93 -12.67 -22.87
C ARG A 26 43.53 -13.15 -23.20
N THR A 27 43.18 -14.36 -22.75
CA THR A 27 41.80 -14.85 -22.78
C THR A 27 40.93 -13.82 -22.05
N PRO A 28 39.87 -13.28 -22.68
CA PRO A 28 38.97 -12.37 -22.01
C PRO A 28 38.42 -13.05 -20.75
N PRO A 29 38.31 -12.33 -19.61
CA PRO A 29 37.58 -12.88 -18.46
C PRO A 29 36.18 -13.29 -18.91
N ALA A 30 35.68 -14.42 -18.41
CA ALA A 30 34.35 -14.91 -18.75
C ALA A 30 33.31 -13.80 -18.53
N ASP A 31 32.50 -13.51 -19.56
CA ASP A 31 31.47 -12.48 -19.50
C ASP A 31 30.30 -12.97 -18.63
N ASN A 32 30.46 -12.80 -17.32
CA ASN A 32 29.48 -13.20 -16.32
C ASN A 32 28.30 -12.22 -16.24
N GLY A 33 28.25 -11.18 -17.10
CA GLY A 33 27.23 -10.13 -17.04
C GLY A 33 25.80 -10.64 -17.28
N HIS A 34 25.63 -11.69 -18.10
CA HIS A 34 24.32 -12.33 -18.30
C HIS A 34 23.87 -13.09 -17.03
N GLN A 35 24.80 -13.79 -16.38
CA GLN A 35 24.51 -14.61 -15.20
C GLN A 35 24.16 -13.73 -13.99
N LEU A 36 24.93 -12.66 -13.74
CA LEU A 36 24.59 -11.67 -12.71
C LEU A 36 23.21 -11.05 -12.93
N ARG A 37 22.84 -10.78 -14.18
CA ARG A 37 21.53 -10.21 -14.50
C ARG A 37 20.39 -11.20 -14.20
N MET A 38 20.59 -12.48 -14.51
CA MET A 38 19.61 -13.52 -14.20
C MET A 38 19.45 -13.72 -12.70
N ASP A 39 20.54 -13.68 -11.93
CA ASP A 39 20.50 -13.79 -10.47
C ASP A 39 19.73 -12.61 -9.84
N VAL A 40 19.99 -11.38 -10.31
CA VAL A 40 19.28 -10.18 -9.85
C VAL A 40 17.78 -10.25 -10.18
N ILE A 41 17.41 -10.73 -11.38
CA ILE A 41 16.00 -10.91 -11.76
C ILE A 41 15.34 -11.98 -10.88
N GLY A 42 16.02 -13.10 -10.63
CA GLY A 42 15.54 -14.15 -9.74
C GLY A 42 15.28 -13.64 -8.32
N GLY A 43 16.20 -12.85 -7.78
CA GLY A 43 16.05 -12.19 -6.48
C GLY A 43 14.84 -11.25 -6.42
N GLN A 44 14.66 -10.39 -7.42
CA GLN A 44 13.51 -9.48 -7.50
C GLN A 44 12.18 -10.22 -7.62
N ILE A 45 12.14 -11.31 -8.39
CA ILE A 45 10.94 -12.14 -8.52
C ILE A 45 10.58 -12.82 -7.20
N ALA A 46 11.57 -13.29 -6.43
CA ALA A 46 11.33 -13.85 -5.10
C ALA A 46 10.80 -12.78 -4.14
N GLU A 47 11.42 -11.59 -4.10
CA GLU A 47 10.98 -10.48 -3.26
C GLU A 47 9.54 -10.02 -3.59
N LEU A 48 9.20 -9.92 -4.87
CA LEU A 48 7.85 -9.55 -5.31
C LEU A 48 6.81 -10.62 -4.91
N GLN A 49 7.17 -11.90 -4.96
CA GLN A 49 6.28 -12.98 -4.53
C GLN A 49 6.07 -12.99 -3.02
N ASP A 50 7.11 -12.76 -2.25
CA ASP A 50 7.02 -12.64 -0.79
C ASP A 50 6.16 -11.43 -0.39
N ALA A 51 6.41 -10.28 -1.02
CA ALA A 51 5.60 -9.08 -0.81
C ALA A 51 4.13 -9.28 -1.21
N ALA A 52 3.86 -9.96 -2.33
CA ALA A 52 2.51 -10.29 -2.76
C ALA A 52 1.78 -11.20 -1.76
N THR A 53 2.48 -12.21 -1.23
CA THR A 53 1.94 -13.14 -0.23
C THR A 53 1.64 -12.40 1.08
N GLN A 54 2.59 -11.59 1.56
CA GLN A 54 2.43 -10.79 2.78
C GLN A 54 1.29 -9.77 2.65
N ASN A 55 1.12 -9.16 1.48
CA ASN A 55 0.00 -8.26 1.20
C ASN A 55 -1.34 -9.01 1.19
N ALA A 56 -1.42 -10.20 0.58
CA ALA A 56 -2.62 -11.01 0.58
C ALA A 56 -3.05 -11.40 2.01
N ASP A 57 -2.11 -11.80 2.85
CA ASP A 57 -2.37 -12.10 4.27
C ASP A 57 -2.83 -10.86 5.05
N SER A 58 -2.20 -9.71 4.80
CA SER A 58 -2.56 -8.43 5.42
C SER A 58 -3.98 -7.98 5.02
N ILE A 59 -4.35 -8.10 3.75
CA ILE A 59 -5.70 -7.82 3.26
C ILE A 59 -6.72 -8.77 3.90
N ARG A 60 -6.40 -10.06 4.00
CA ARG A 60 -7.28 -11.05 4.64
C ARG A 60 -7.51 -10.73 6.11
N LYS A 61 -6.46 -10.33 6.83
CA LYS A 61 -6.55 -9.90 8.22
C LYS A 61 -7.42 -8.64 8.35
N LEU A 62 -7.16 -7.63 7.52
CA LEU A 62 -7.95 -6.41 7.48
C LEU A 62 -9.44 -6.69 7.23
N ALA A 63 -9.76 -7.53 6.25
CA ALA A 63 -11.14 -7.91 5.95
C ALA A 63 -11.82 -8.60 7.15
N THR A 64 -11.10 -9.48 7.83
CA THR A 64 -11.59 -10.16 9.04
C THR A 64 -11.84 -9.18 10.18
N ASP A 65 -10.93 -8.24 10.41
CA ASP A 65 -11.06 -7.24 11.46
C ASP A 65 -12.20 -6.25 11.14
N MET A 66 -12.34 -5.82 9.88
CA MET A 66 -13.46 -5.00 9.43
C MET A 66 -14.80 -5.71 9.61
N GLN A 67 -14.90 -7.00 9.28
CA GLN A 67 -16.11 -7.78 9.50
C GLN A 67 -16.52 -7.75 10.98
N LYS A 68 -15.57 -8.03 11.88
CA LYS A 68 -15.82 -7.98 13.33
C LYS A 68 -16.25 -6.59 13.79
N THR A 69 -15.59 -5.53 13.30
CA THR A 69 -15.95 -4.15 13.64
C THR A 69 -17.37 -3.82 13.17
N ILE A 70 -17.76 -4.25 11.96
CA ILE A 70 -19.11 -4.05 11.44
C ILE A 70 -20.13 -4.80 12.30
N GLU A 71 -19.87 -6.04 12.67
CA GLU A 71 -20.76 -6.83 13.53
C GLU A 71 -20.97 -6.15 14.90
N VAL A 72 -19.89 -5.66 15.52
CA VAL A 72 -19.96 -4.91 16.79
C VAL A 72 -20.72 -3.60 16.62
N LEU A 73 -20.48 -2.87 15.52
CA LEU A 73 -21.15 -1.61 15.23
C LEU A 73 -22.65 -1.82 15.00
N GLN A 74 -23.05 -2.86 14.27
CA GLN A 74 -24.45 -3.23 14.06
C GLN A 74 -25.15 -3.55 15.38
N ALA A 75 -24.54 -4.36 16.23
CA ALA A 75 -25.09 -4.67 17.55
C ALA A 75 -25.25 -3.41 18.42
N GLY A 76 -24.26 -2.50 18.38
CA GLY A 76 -24.33 -1.21 19.05
C GLY A 76 -25.45 -0.31 18.52
N ALA A 77 -25.61 -0.25 17.20
CA ALA A 77 -26.65 0.54 16.53
C ALA A 77 -28.06 0.02 16.88
N ASP A 78 -28.26 -1.30 16.86
CA ASP A 78 -29.54 -1.92 17.23
C ASP A 78 -29.95 -1.60 18.68
N LEU A 79 -28.98 -1.65 19.61
CA LEU A 79 -29.21 -1.27 21.00
C LEU A 79 -29.55 0.20 21.15
N ALA A 80 -28.84 1.09 20.44
CA ALA A 80 -29.09 2.52 20.44
C ALA A 80 -30.48 2.85 19.88
N GLU A 81 -30.86 2.23 18.76
CA GLU A 81 -32.16 2.43 18.13
C GLU A 81 -33.31 1.96 19.04
N ARG A 82 -33.17 0.82 19.71
CA ARG A 82 -34.17 0.35 20.70
C ARG A 82 -34.34 1.33 21.85
N ARG A 83 -33.25 1.89 22.36
CA ARG A 83 -33.29 2.91 23.44
C ARG A 83 -33.96 4.19 22.95
N LEU A 84 -33.63 4.66 21.75
CA LEU A 84 -34.24 5.83 21.14
C LEU A 84 -35.74 5.65 20.94
N ARG A 85 -36.18 4.49 20.44
CA ARG A 85 -37.61 4.18 20.27
C ARG A 85 -38.37 4.23 21.60
N ARG A 86 -37.80 3.64 22.66
CA ARG A 86 -38.41 3.70 24.01
C ARG A 86 -38.47 5.13 24.55
N ALA A 87 -37.38 5.88 24.41
CA ALA A 87 -37.33 7.27 24.85
C ALA A 87 -38.35 8.14 24.09
N SER A 88 -38.48 7.94 22.77
CA SER A 88 -39.47 8.61 21.94
C SER A 88 -40.89 8.26 22.37
N GLN A 89 -41.21 6.99 22.61
CA GLN A 89 -42.53 6.58 23.10
C GLN A 89 -42.87 7.23 24.44
N LEU A 90 -41.93 7.22 25.40
CA LEU A 90 -42.12 7.85 26.70
C LEU A 90 -42.31 9.37 26.57
N ALA A 91 -41.54 10.03 25.70
CA ALA A 91 -41.69 11.45 25.43
C ALA A 91 -43.06 11.76 24.85
N THR A 92 -43.54 10.99 23.86
CA THR A 92 -44.88 11.14 23.30
C THR A 92 -45.96 10.98 24.37
N VAL A 93 -45.87 9.94 25.21
CA VAL A 93 -46.82 9.74 26.31
C VAL A 93 -46.80 10.93 27.27
N ALA A 94 -45.61 11.37 27.71
CA ALA A 94 -45.47 12.51 28.62
C ALA A 94 -46.07 13.80 28.02
N THR A 95 -45.81 14.07 26.74
CA THR A 95 -46.39 15.23 26.04
C THR A 95 -47.91 15.14 25.96
N THR A 96 -48.49 13.97 25.63
CA THR A 96 -49.96 13.82 25.60
C THR A 96 -50.59 14.02 26.97
N VAL A 97 -50.00 13.48 28.03
CA VAL A 97 -50.48 13.67 29.41
C VAL A 97 -50.42 15.15 29.81
N ALA A 98 -49.31 15.84 29.48
CA ALA A 98 -49.18 17.27 29.76
C ALA A 98 -50.26 18.09 29.05
N ILE A 99 -50.51 17.85 27.76
CA ILE A 99 -51.56 18.53 27.00
C ILE A 99 -52.93 18.31 27.65
N LEU A 100 -53.28 17.07 27.99
CA LEU A 100 -54.56 16.76 28.65
C LEU A 100 -54.69 17.48 29.99
N ALA A 101 -53.63 17.53 30.79
CA ALA A 101 -53.63 18.25 32.06
C ALA A 101 -53.87 19.76 31.86
N PHE A 102 -53.23 20.39 30.86
CA PHE A 102 -53.45 21.80 30.54
C PHE A 102 -54.88 22.06 30.05
N VAL A 103 -55.44 21.18 29.22
CA VAL A 103 -56.84 21.30 28.75
C VAL A 103 -57.82 21.19 29.92
N LEU A 104 -57.63 20.22 30.81
CA LEU A 104 -58.46 20.05 32.00
C LEU A 104 -58.37 21.26 32.94
N ALA A 105 -57.17 21.80 33.16
CA ALA A 105 -56.97 23.00 33.97
C ALA A 105 -57.67 24.22 33.36
N ALA A 106 -57.57 24.41 32.04
CA ALA A 106 -58.25 25.50 31.34
C ALA A 106 -59.79 25.36 31.41
N TRP A 107 -60.31 24.14 31.24
CA TRP A 107 -61.74 23.87 31.38
C TRP A 107 -62.25 24.15 32.79
N ALA A 108 -61.50 23.73 33.82
CA ALA A 108 -61.84 23.99 35.22
C ALA A 108 -61.82 25.48 35.56
N LEU A 109 -60.94 26.27 34.93
CA LEU A 109 -60.89 27.73 35.11
C LEU A 109 -62.03 28.47 34.40
N ALA A 110 -62.53 27.93 33.28
CA ALA A 110 -63.61 28.53 32.50
C ALA A 110 -65.03 28.16 33.00
N ARG A 111 -65.14 27.16 33.88
CA ARG A 111 -66.37 26.65 34.48
C ARG A 111 -66.74 27.40 35.75
#